data_AF-A0A7Y7M7U7-F1
#
_entry.id   AF-A0A7Y7M7U7-F1
#
_cell.length_a   1.000
_cell.length_b   1.000
_cell.length_c   1.000
_cell.angle_alpha   90.00
_cell.angle_beta   90.00
_cell.angle_gamma   90.00
#
_symmetry.space_group_name_H-M   'P 1'
#
loop_
_entity.id
_entity.type
_entity.pdbx_description
1 polymer ?
#
loop_
_entity_poly.entity_id
_entity_poly.type
_entity_poly.pdbx_seq_one_letter_code
_entity_poly.pdbx_strand_id
1 'polypeptide(L)'
;TVESRAIRVEASRDNAARLTLALPGQAEPVAPTHWSFGQLSSLVGAPSSYLRNLPAPLAAINLQHGLLSHRTELVKTLETDDGRVELRAVTGPDYGRVFDHELVGAVRKIAGDGTGDTNWKVPGVIDWSTLTHNPYVDVTKETTTLYASDRDVFVFLVDDTHPIVAGRLPNGEPDLYFRGFYAWNSEVGSKSLGIASFYLRGVCQNRMLWGQENFEQITIRHSKFAPSRFVHQAAPALRNFANASPSSFTSGIQAARKAIVARDDDARESFLRKRGFSKPETATIIETVLREEQRKPETIYDFVQGITALARTKANQDVRLDLEGKARKLMEAVG
;
A
#
# COMPACT_ATOMS: atom_id res chain seq x y z
N THR A 1 -0.61 27.63 -9.50
CA THR A 1 -1.31 28.03 -8.27
C THR A 1 -2.33 29.08 -8.65
N VAL A 2 -3.53 29.04 -8.09
CA VAL A 2 -4.63 29.97 -8.37
C VAL A 2 -5.22 30.48 -7.06
N GLU A 3 -5.81 31.68 -7.07
CA GLU A 3 -6.57 32.17 -5.92
C GLU A 3 -7.89 31.40 -5.77
N SER A 4 -8.22 30.91 -4.57
CA SER A 4 -9.44 30.14 -4.29
C SER A 4 -10.69 30.94 -4.64
N ARG A 5 -10.71 32.25 -4.33
CA ARG A 5 -11.83 33.15 -4.67
C ARG A 5 -12.02 33.37 -6.17
N ALA A 6 -10.97 33.16 -6.96
CA ALA A 6 -11.02 33.32 -8.41
C ALA A 6 -11.51 32.05 -9.12
N ILE A 7 -11.60 30.92 -8.42
CA ILE A 7 -12.25 29.71 -8.91
C ILE A 7 -13.76 29.94 -8.94
N ARG A 8 -14.34 29.77 -10.13
CA ARG A 8 -15.80 29.81 -10.31
C ARG A 8 -16.34 28.39 -10.43
N VAL A 9 -17.33 28.06 -9.60
CA VAL A 9 -18.02 26.77 -9.64
C VAL A 9 -19.28 26.94 -10.49
N GLU A 10 -19.39 26.13 -11.54
CA GLU A 10 -20.45 26.22 -12.52
C GLU A 10 -21.30 24.95 -12.50
N ALA A 11 -22.61 25.12 -12.48
CA ALA A 11 -23.59 24.05 -12.61
C ALA A 11 -24.86 24.60 -13.25
N SER A 12 -25.48 23.83 -14.14
CA SER A 12 -26.76 24.21 -14.77
C SER A 12 -27.94 23.63 -14.01
N ARG A 13 -29.04 24.39 -13.93
CA ARG A 13 -30.32 23.89 -13.40
C ARG A 13 -30.88 22.73 -14.25
N ASP A 14 -30.55 22.71 -15.54
CA ASP A 14 -31.02 21.71 -16.49
C ASP A 14 -30.20 20.42 -16.43
N ASN A 15 -29.12 20.38 -15.64
CA ASN A 15 -28.30 19.20 -15.43
C ASN A 15 -27.90 19.05 -13.96
N ALA A 16 -28.76 18.39 -13.19
CA ALA A 16 -28.57 18.15 -11.76
C ALA A 16 -27.33 17.29 -11.41
N ALA A 17 -26.69 16.63 -12.38
CA ALA A 17 -25.57 15.73 -12.15
C ALA A 17 -24.20 16.34 -12.48
N ARG A 18 -24.15 17.48 -13.18
CA ARG A 18 -22.89 18.03 -13.70
C ARG A 18 -22.50 19.33 -13.00
N LEU A 19 -21.27 19.32 -12.46
CA LEU A 19 -20.59 20.47 -11.89
C LEU A 19 -19.20 20.59 -12.52
N THR A 20 -18.78 21.81 -12.84
CA THR A 20 -17.46 22.13 -13.39
C THR A 20 -16.84 23.32 -12.67
N LEU A 21 -15.53 23.51 -12.84
CA LEU A 21 -14.78 24.61 -12.28
C LEU A 21 -14.14 25.41 -13.42
N ALA A 22 -14.47 26.69 -13.51
CA ALA A 22 -13.75 27.63 -14.35
C ALA A 22 -12.54 28.15 -13.56
N LEU A 23 -11.35 27.66 -13.93
CA LEU A 23 -10.09 28.03 -13.31
C LEU A 23 -9.49 29.27 -14.00
N PRO A 24 -8.89 30.21 -13.25
CA PRO A 24 -8.21 31.36 -13.85
C PRO A 24 -7.14 30.95 -14.84
N GLY A 25 -7.18 31.51 -16.05
CA GLY A 25 -6.20 31.24 -17.11
C GLY A 25 -6.47 29.97 -17.93
N GLN A 26 -7.50 29.20 -17.61
CA GLN A 26 -7.94 28.05 -18.43
C GLN A 26 -9.08 28.44 -19.36
N ALA A 27 -9.02 27.95 -20.61
CA ALA A 27 -10.05 28.21 -21.62
C ALA A 27 -11.32 27.38 -21.38
N GLU A 28 -11.16 26.15 -20.89
CA GLU A 28 -12.27 25.20 -20.68
C GLU A 28 -12.52 24.93 -19.19
N PRO A 29 -13.80 24.82 -18.77
CA PRO A 29 -14.13 24.39 -17.42
C PRO A 29 -13.73 22.92 -17.19
N VAL A 30 -13.13 22.65 -16.03
CA VAL A 30 -12.67 21.31 -15.65
C VAL A 30 -13.68 20.61 -14.74
N ALA A 31 -13.86 19.30 -14.92
CA ALA A 31 -14.72 18.52 -14.02
C ALA A 31 -13.90 17.98 -12.84
N PRO A 32 -14.36 18.13 -11.58
CA PRO A 32 -13.72 17.47 -10.46
C PRO A 32 -14.03 15.96 -10.48
N THR A 33 -13.01 15.16 -10.20
CA THR A 33 -13.21 13.75 -9.85
C THR A 33 -13.89 13.63 -8.48
N HIS A 34 -14.36 12.44 -8.12
CA HIS A 34 -14.88 12.17 -6.77
C HIS A 34 -13.87 12.54 -5.67
N TRP A 35 -12.57 12.36 -5.95
CA TRP A 35 -11.48 12.70 -5.03
C TRP A 35 -11.29 14.22 -4.90
N SER A 36 -11.09 14.93 -6.01
CA SER A 36 -10.83 16.38 -5.97
C SER A 36 -12.05 17.19 -5.53
N PHE A 37 -13.27 16.70 -5.77
CA PHE A 37 -14.48 17.25 -5.15
C PHE A 37 -14.42 17.15 -3.62
N GLY A 38 -13.95 16.02 -3.10
CA GLY A 38 -13.71 15.83 -1.67
C GLY A 38 -12.70 16.84 -1.15
N GLN A 39 -11.58 17.01 -1.86
CA GLN A 39 -10.54 17.98 -1.50
C GLN A 39 -11.06 19.42 -1.51
N LEU A 40 -11.84 19.81 -2.52
CA LEU A 40 -12.49 21.13 -2.59
C LEU A 40 -13.43 21.35 -1.40
N SER A 41 -14.24 20.34 -1.07
CA SER A 41 -15.16 20.40 0.07
C SER A 41 -14.38 20.57 1.38
N SER A 42 -13.33 19.77 1.60
CA SER A 42 -12.48 19.86 2.79
C SER A 42 -11.73 21.19 2.88
N LEU A 43 -11.26 21.73 1.75
CA LEU A 43 -10.59 23.03 1.68
C LEU A 43 -11.47 24.14 2.26
N VAL A 44 -12.77 24.10 1.96
CA VAL A 44 -13.73 25.11 2.43
C VAL A 44 -14.47 24.71 3.71
N GLY A 45 -14.07 23.61 4.37
CA GLY A 45 -14.68 23.12 5.60
C GLY A 45 -16.09 22.51 5.42
N ALA A 46 -16.49 22.16 4.20
CA ALA A 46 -17.80 21.59 3.90
C ALA A 46 -17.78 20.05 3.93
N PRO A 47 -18.84 19.38 4.45
CA PRO A 47 -18.92 17.92 4.45
C PRO A 47 -19.14 17.35 3.03
N SER A 48 -18.11 16.70 2.48
CA SER A 48 -18.16 16.19 1.09
C SER A 48 -19.24 15.13 0.88
N SER A 49 -19.52 14.29 1.87
CA SER A 49 -20.55 13.25 1.79
C SER A 49 -21.95 13.85 1.64
N TYR A 50 -22.23 14.95 2.36
CA TYR A 50 -23.49 15.66 2.23
C TYR A 50 -23.59 16.36 0.86
N LEU A 51 -22.55 17.09 0.46
CA LEU A 51 -22.56 17.83 -0.81
C LEU A 51 -22.71 16.91 -2.04
N ARG A 52 -22.19 15.68 -1.99
CA ARG A 52 -22.36 14.68 -3.07
C ARG A 52 -23.80 14.21 -3.26
N ASN A 53 -24.63 14.33 -2.24
CA ASN A 53 -26.04 13.94 -2.30
C ASN A 53 -26.95 15.10 -2.74
N LEU A 54 -26.40 16.31 -2.93
CA LEU A 54 -27.15 17.46 -3.42
C LEU A 54 -27.13 17.50 -4.96
N PRO A 55 -28.19 18.04 -5.59
CA PRO A 55 -28.13 18.48 -6.98
C PRO A 55 -26.93 19.40 -7.22
N ALA A 56 -26.27 19.24 -8.37
CA ALA A 56 -25.07 19.98 -8.75
C ALA A 56 -25.19 21.51 -8.54
N PRO A 57 -26.33 22.18 -8.83
CA PRO A 57 -26.49 23.61 -8.54
C PRO A 57 -26.36 23.96 -7.05
N LEU A 58 -26.91 23.15 -6.14
CA LEU A 58 -26.82 23.40 -4.70
C LEU A 58 -25.42 23.13 -4.17
N ALA A 59 -24.80 22.04 -4.63
CA ALA A 59 -23.40 21.75 -4.33
C ALA A 59 -22.48 22.88 -4.82
N ALA A 60 -22.72 23.41 -6.02
CA ALA A 60 -21.96 24.51 -6.60
C ALA A 60 -22.06 25.79 -5.78
N ILE A 61 -23.26 26.20 -5.36
CA ILE A 61 -23.47 27.39 -4.52
C ILE A 61 -22.72 27.25 -3.19
N ASN A 62 -22.83 26.09 -2.54
CA ASN A 62 -22.16 25.83 -1.26
C ASN A 62 -20.63 25.87 -1.39
N LEU A 63 -20.09 25.24 -2.44
CA LEU A 63 -18.65 25.29 -2.72
C LEU A 63 -18.18 26.70 -3.08
N GLN A 64 -18.94 27.42 -3.89
CA GLN A 64 -18.61 28.79 -4.29
C GLN A 64 -18.57 29.73 -3.08
N HIS A 65 -19.55 29.64 -2.18
CA HIS A 65 -19.58 30.42 -0.94
C HIS A 65 -18.33 30.13 -0.08
N GLY A 66 -17.99 28.85 0.05
CA GLY A 66 -16.80 28.41 0.76
C GLY A 66 -15.50 28.95 0.15
N LEU A 67 -15.35 28.91 -1.17
CA LEU A 67 -14.16 29.36 -1.89
C LEU A 67 -13.94 30.88 -1.78
N LEU A 68 -15.03 31.66 -1.77
CA LEU A 68 -15.00 33.11 -1.56
C LEU A 68 -14.59 33.49 -0.12
N SER A 69 -14.87 32.62 0.85
CA SER A 69 -14.64 32.85 2.28
C SER A 69 -13.38 32.14 2.81
N HIS A 70 -12.64 31.47 1.91
CA HIS A 70 -11.52 30.61 2.27
C HIS A 70 -10.29 31.42 2.69
N ARG A 71 -9.81 31.19 3.91
CA ARG A 71 -8.72 31.96 4.53
C ARG A 71 -7.37 31.78 3.84
N THR A 72 -7.07 30.59 3.33
CA THR A 72 -5.80 30.31 2.66
C THR A 72 -5.97 30.61 1.18
N GLU A 73 -5.80 31.87 0.78
CA GLU A 73 -6.25 32.39 -0.51
C GLU A 73 -5.73 31.64 -1.75
N LEU A 74 -4.68 30.82 -1.64
CA LEU A 74 -4.05 30.13 -2.77
C LEU A 74 -4.23 28.62 -2.73
N VAL A 75 -4.49 28.02 -3.90
CA VAL A 75 -4.54 26.56 -4.09
C VAL A 75 -3.76 26.11 -5.32
N LYS A 76 -3.32 24.86 -5.33
CA LYS A 76 -2.71 24.18 -6.47
C LYS A 76 -3.68 23.16 -7.04
N THR A 77 -3.95 23.27 -8.33
CA THR A 77 -4.71 22.28 -9.11
C THR A 77 -3.74 21.32 -9.79
N LEU A 78 -4.16 20.06 -9.93
CA LEU A 78 -3.58 19.12 -10.89
C LEU A 78 -4.68 18.72 -11.86
N GLU A 79 -4.44 18.98 -13.12
CA GLU A 79 -5.33 18.69 -14.24
C GLU A 79 -4.67 17.66 -15.14
N THR A 80 -5.47 16.83 -15.80
CA THR A 80 -4.99 15.90 -16.82
C THR A 80 -5.89 15.91 -18.02
N ASP A 81 -5.30 15.72 -19.19
CA ASP A 81 -5.99 15.71 -20.46
C ASP A 81 -5.90 14.31 -21.09
N ASP A 82 -6.88 13.47 -20.79
CA ASP A 82 -7.09 12.17 -21.42
C ASP A 82 -8.39 12.21 -22.25
N GLY A 83 -8.60 13.29 -23.02
CA GLY A 83 -9.77 13.50 -23.89
C GLY A 83 -10.90 14.35 -23.28
N ARG A 84 -10.88 14.58 -21.97
CA ARG A 84 -11.58 15.66 -21.27
C ARG A 84 -10.71 16.14 -20.12
N VAL A 85 -10.57 17.45 -19.95
CA VAL A 85 -9.78 18.00 -18.85
C VAL A 85 -10.48 17.72 -17.52
N GLU A 86 -9.86 16.83 -16.73
CA GLU A 86 -10.31 16.46 -15.40
C GLU A 86 -9.40 17.07 -14.33
N LEU A 87 -10.02 17.59 -13.27
CA LEU A 87 -9.29 18.06 -12.10
C LEU A 87 -9.02 16.85 -11.18
N ARG A 88 -7.79 16.33 -11.22
CA ARG A 88 -7.37 15.18 -10.41
C ARG A 88 -7.16 15.53 -8.95
N ALA A 89 -6.66 16.73 -8.66
CA ALA A 89 -6.45 17.15 -7.27
C ALA A 89 -6.52 18.66 -7.04
N VAL A 90 -6.92 19.02 -5.82
CA VAL A 90 -6.81 20.38 -5.26
C VAL A 90 -6.05 20.29 -3.95
N THR A 91 -4.93 20.98 -3.88
CA THR A 91 -3.99 20.92 -2.75
C THR A 91 -3.61 22.31 -2.26
N GLY A 92 -3.19 22.42 -1.00
CA GLY A 92 -2.72 23.68 -0.45
C GLY A 92 -1.45 24.21 -1.16
N PRO A 93 -1.11 25.50 -0.96
CA PRO A 93 0.00 26.14 -1.66
C PRO A 93 1.35 25.51 -1.29
N ASP A 94 1.47 24.97 -0.08
CA ASP A 94 2.68 24.30 0.42
C ASP A 94 2.86 22.87 -0.06
N TYR A 95 1.90 22.30 -0.79
CA TYR A 95 2.02 20.95 -1.30
C TYR A 95 3.06 20.91 -2.42
N GLY A 96 4.25 20.36 -2.12
CA GLY A 96 5.31 20.16 -3.10
C GLY A 96 5.20 18.79 -3.76
N ARG A 97 4.20 18.67 -4.63
CA ARG A 97 3.86 17.44 -5.36
C ARG A 97 5.12 16.75 -5.89
N VAL A 98 5.18 15.45 -5.64
CA VAL A 98 6.15 14.52 -6.22
C VAL A 98 5.35 13.70 -7.21
N PHE A 99 5.78 13.70 -8.46
CA PHE A 99 5.16 12.86 -9.48
C PHE A 99 5.63 11.41 -9.29
N ASP A 100 4.78 10.45 -9.64
CA ASP A 100 5.04 9.04 -9.46
C ASP A 100 6.29 8.60 -10.21
N HIS A 101 6.52 9.14 -11.41
CA HIS A 101 7.75 8.90 -12.18
C HIS A 101 9.00 9.40 -11.45
N GLU A 102 8.92 10.43 -10.60
CA GLU A 102 10.07 10.91 -9.83
C GLU A 102 10.42 9.94 -8.69
N LEU A 103 9.42 9.35 -8.03
CA LEU A 103 9.66 8.26 -7.09
C LEU A 103 10.26 7.04 -7.82
N VAL A 104 9.67 6.63 -8.94
CA VAL A 104 10.17 5.48 -9.71
C VAL A 104 11.61 5.73 -10.16
N GLY A 105 11.92 6.93 -10.65
CA GLY A 105 13.28 7.34 -10.98
C GLY A 105 14.23 7.35 -9.78
N ALA A 106 13.76 7.73 -8.59
CA ALA A 106 14.53 7.64 -7.36
C ALA A 106 14.80 6.19 -6.93
N VAL A 107 13.80 5.30 -7.06
CA VAL A 107 13.96 3.86 -6.80
C VAL A 107 14.95 3.23 -7.79
N ARG A 108 14.88 3.58 -9.08
CA ARG A 108 15.83 3.09 -10.09
C ARG A 108 17.29 3.45 -9.78
N LYS A 109 17.54 4.60 -9.17
CA LYS A 109 18.90 4.99 -8.72
C LYS A 109 19.45 4.09 -7.61
N ILE A 110 18.59 3.37 -6.88
CA ILE A 110 18.97 2.48 -5.78
C ILE A 110 18.97 1.02 -6.23
N ALA A 111 17.92 0.61 -6.96
CA ALA A 111 17.60 -0.78 -7.26
C ALA A 111 17.82 -1.17 -8.73
N GLY A 112 18.24 -0.24 -9.61
CA GLY A 112 18.31 -0.48 -11.05
C GLY A 112 16.92 -0.64 -11.66
N ASP A 113 16.81 -1.38 -12.77
CA ASP A 113 15.54 -1.53 -13.50
C ASP A 113 14.65 -2.66 -12.96
N GLY A 114 15.05 -3.26 -11.82
CA GLY A 114 14.30 -4.33 -11.18
C GLY A 114 14.39 -5.68 -11.89
N THR A 115 15.29 -5.80 -12.87
CA THR A 115 15.53 -7.01 -13.69
C THR A 115 16.74 -7.82 -13.23
N GLY A 116 17.37 -7.45 -12.10
CA GLY A 116 18.54 -8.13 -11.55
C GLY A 116 19.87 -7.37 -11.71
N ASP A 117 19.85 -6.12 -12.18
CA ASP A 117 21.04 -5.26 -12.25
C ASP A 117 21.64 -4.95 -10.86
N THR A 118 20.80 -5.07 -9.83
CA THR A 118 21.17 -5.05 -8.42
C THR A 118 20.58 -6.28 -7.74
N ASN A 119 20.88 -6.47 -6.46
CA ASN A 119 20.23 -7.52 -5.68
C ASN A 119 18.71 -7.28 -5.49
N TRP A 120 18.21 -6.08 -5.77
CA TRP A 120 16.79 -5.75 -5.74
C TRP A 120 16.15 -5.97 -7.11
N LYS A 121 15.18 -6.87 -7.17
CA LYS A 121 14.47 -7.19 -8.41
C LYS A 121 13.00 -7.50 -8.17
N VAL A 122 12.24 -7.52 -9.26
CA VAL A 122 10.88 -8.06 -9.26
C VAL A 122 10.96 -9.52 -8.78
N PRO A 123 10.10 -9.94 -7.85
CA PRO A 123 10.16 -11.28 -7.30
C PRO A 123 10.00 -12.35 -8.35
N GLY A 124 10.72 -13.46 -8.15
CA GLY A 124 10.45 -14.71 -8.81
C GLY A 124 9.05 -15.27 -8.51
N VAL A 125 8.75 -16.38 -9.16
CA VAL A 125 7.50 -17.12 -8.95
C VAL A 125 7.78 -18.45 -8.26
N ILE A 126 6.80 -18.91 -7.50
CA ILE A 126 6.79 -20.28 -7.01
C ILE A 126 6.05 -21.19 -7.97
N ASP A 127 6.64 -22.35 -8.26
CA ASP A 127 5.90 -23.49 -8.77
C ASP A 127 5.18 -24.19 -7.62
N TRP A 128 3.86 -24.02 -7.56
CA TRP A 128 3.01 -24.58 -6.51
C TRP A 128 2.95 -26.11 -6.50
N SER A 129 3.30 -26.77 -7.62
CA SER A 129 3.30 -28.23 -7.70
C SER A 129 4.53 -28.85 -7.02
N THR A 130 5.66 -28.15 -7.07
CA THR A 130 6.95 -28.60 -6.53
C THR A 130 7.37 -27.82 -5.29
N LEU A 131 6.65 -26.75 -4.94
CA LEU A 131 7.00 -25.74 -3.94
C LEU A 131 8.37 -25.08 -4.16
N THR A 132 8.89 -25.14 -5.38
CA THR A 132 10.20 -24.59 -5.73
C THR A 132 10.08 -23.12 -6.17
N HIS A 133 10.87 -22.24 -5.56
CA HIS A 133 10.96 -20.83 -5.96
C HIS A 133 11.95 -20.66 -7.11
N ASN A 134 11.49 -20.09 -8.23
CA ASN A 134 12.37 -19.68 -9.32
C ASN A 134 12.57 -18.16 -9.28
N PRO A 135 13.77 -17.66 -8.88
CA PRO A 135 14.05 -16.23 -8.91
C PRO A 135 14.22 -15.70 -10.34
N TYR A 136 14.58 -16.51 -11.33
CA TYR A 136 14.88 -16.04 -12.68
C TYR A 136 13.66 -16.23 -13.59
N VAL A 137 12.78 -15.23 -13.58
CA VAL A 137 11.59 -15.15 -14.44
C VAL A 137 11.55 -13.81 -15.16
N ASP A 138 10.93 -13.81 -16.34
CA ASP A 138 10.71 -12.59 -17.09
C ASP A 138 9.70 -11.67 -16.39
N VAL A 139 9.96 -10.37 -16.46
CA VAL A 139 9.05 -9.35 -15.95
C VAL A 139 7.97 -9.08 -17.00
N THR A 140 6.73 -9.42 -16.67
CA THR A 140 5.53 -9.21 -17.48
C THR A 140 4.51 -8.36 -16.72
N LYS A 141 3.35 -8.09 -17.33
CA LYS A 141 2.25 -7.39 -16.63
C LYS A 141 1.70 -8.20 -15.45
N GLU A 142 1.84 -9.52 -15.51
CA GLU A 142 1.36 -10.46 -14.51
C GLU A 142 2.36 -10.65 -13.35
N THR A 143 3.66 -10.55 -13.63
CA THR A 143 4.72 -10.75 -12.62
C THR A 143 5.25 -9.44 -12.04
N THR A 144 5.01 -8.30 -12.69
CA THR A 144 5.43 -6.99 -12.18
C THR A 144 4.74 -6.65 -10.86
N THR A 145 5.51 -5.97 -10.03
CA THR A 145 5.11 -5.47 -8.71
C THR A 145 5.04 -3.94 -8.67
N LEU A 146 5.11 -3.31 -9.86
CA LEU A 146 4.80 -1.91 -10.07
C LEU A 146 3.30 -1.75 -10.30
N TYR A 147 2.64 -1.12 -9.34
CA TYR A 147 1.25 -0.71 -9.44
C TYR A 147 1.23 0.80 -9.62
N ALA A 148 0.79 1.27 -10.78
CA ALA A 148 0.65 2.68 -11.08
C ALA A 148 -0.81 2.94 -11.48
N SER A 149 -1.49 3.79 -10.72
CA SER A 149 -2.82 4.29 -11.06
C SER A 149 -2.71 5.67 -11.75
N ASP A 150 -3.84 6.32 -11.98
CA ASP A 150 -3.91 7.70 -12.44
C ASP A 150 -3.48 8.72 -11.35
N ARG A 151 -3.16 8.27 -10.12
CA ARG A 151 -3.03 9.14 -8.93
C ARG A 151 -1.91 8.77 -7.97
N ASP A 152 -1.51 7.51 -7.95
CA ASP A 152 -0.54 6.96 -7.03
C ASP A 152 0.24 5.80 -7.63
N VAL A 153 1.41 5.57 -7.05
CA VAL A 153 2.28 4.44 -7.40
C VAL A 153 2.68 3.68 -6.15
N PHE A 154 2.83 2.38 -6.33
CA PHE A 154 3.41 1.45 -5.37
C PHE A 154 4.36 0.53 -6.11
N VAL A 155 5.60 0.44 -5.66
CA VAL A 155 6.61 -0.48 -6.19
C VAL A 155 7.10 -1.39 -5.09
N PHE A 156 7.36 -2.65 -5.42
CA PHE A 156 7.80 -3.67 -4.49
C PHE A 156 8.93 -4.47 -5.13
N LEU A 157 10.07 -4.62 -4.45
CA LEU A 157 11.22 -5.38 -4.94
C LEU A 157 11.78 -6.25 -3.82
N VAL A 158 12.47 -7.33 -4.19
CA VAL A 158 13.05 -8.30 -3.28
C VAL A 158 14.46 -8.69 -3.70
N ASP A 159 15.21 -9.21 -2.74
CA ASP A 159 16.45 -9.96 -2.95
C ASP A 159 16.17 -11.44 -2.70
N ASP A 160 15.62 -12.10 -3.72
CA ASP A 160 15.31 -13.53 -3.71
C ASP A 160 16.45 -14.40 -4.25
N THR A 161 17.59 -13.78 -4.59
CA THR A 161 18.85 -14.46 -4.95
C THR A 161 19.72 -14.77 -3.73
N HIS A 162 19.49 -14.10 -2.61
CA HIS A 162 20.16 -14.34 -1.33
C HIS A 162 19.15 -14.76 -0.24
N PRO A 163 18.56 -15.96 -0.34
CA PRO A 163 17.51 -16.40 0.56
C PRO A 163 18.01 -16.64 1.99
N ILE A 164 17.13 -16.36 2.94
CA ILE A 164 17.27 -16.71 4.35
C ILE A 164 16.47 -17.98 4.60
N VAL A 165 17.09 -18.99 5.19
CA VAL A 165 16.38 -20.21 5.62
C VAL A 165 15.90 -20.02 7.05
N ALA A 166 14.59 -20.13 7.28
CA ALA A 166 14.00 -20.08 8.62
C ALA A 166 12.96 -21.20 8.84
N GLY A 167 13.46 -22.44 8.82
CA GLY A 167 12.67 -23.64 9.08
C GLY A 167 12.65 -24.59 7.88
N ARG A 168 11.67 -25.48 7.88
CA ARG A 168 11.41 -26.44 6.80
C ARG A 168 9.94 -26.43 6.41
N LEU A 169 9.70 -26.70 5.14
CA LEU A 169 8.38 -26.93 4.55
C LEU A 169 7.88 -28.34 4.88
N PRO A 170 6.58 -28.64 4.68
CA PRO A 170 6.04 -29.99 4.89
C PRO A 170 6.73 -31.09 4.08
N ASN A 171 7.23 -30.76 2.88
CA ASN A 171 8.00 -31.66 2.02
C ASN A 171 9.47 -31.87 2.48
N GLY A 172 9.89 -31.22 3.57
CA GLY A 172 11.23 -31.32 4.14
C GLY A 172 12.25 -30.32 3.57
N GLU A 173 11.91 -29.61 2.50
CA GLU A 173 12.76 -28.58 1.89
C GLU A 173 12.94 -27.36 2.80
N PRO A 174 14.00 -26.56 2.62
CA PRO A 174 14.20 -25.33 3.37
C PRO A 174 13.05 -24.32 3.17
N ASP A 175 12.53 -23.74 4.26
CA ASP A 175 11.55 -22.65 4.15
C ASP A 175 12.29 -21.32 3.91
N LEU A 176 12.15 -20.78 2.70
CA LEU A 176 12.91 -19.64 2.20
C LEU A 176 12.20 -18.31 2.47
N TYR A 177 12.98 -17.32 2.89
CA TYR A 177 12.55 -15.95 3.06
C TYR A 177 13.49 -14.98 2.36
N PHE A 178 12.95 -13.90 1.81
CA PHE A 178 13.68 -12.91 1.03
C PHE A 178 13.58 -11.55 1.71
N ARG A 179 14.66 -10.78 1.69
CA ARG A 179 14.59 -9.36 2.05
C ARG A 179 13.83 -8.63 0.95
N GLY A 180 13.03 -7.64 1.31
CA GLY A 180 12.36 -6.80 0.32
C GLY A 180 12.09 -5.41 0.85
N PHE A 181 11.68 -4.54 -0.06
CA PHE A 181 11.15 -3.23 0.27
C PHE A 181 10.01 -2.86 -0.66
N TYR A 182 9.15 -1.97 -0.18
CA TYR A 182 8.17 -1.31 -1.03
C TYR A 182 8.25 0.19 -0.84
N ALA A 183 7.99 0.93 -1.92
CA ALA A 183 7.90 2.38 -1.91
C ALA A 183 6.57 2.83 -2.48
N TRP A 184 6.05 3.95 -1.99
CA TRP A 184 4.76 4.48 -2.39
C TRP A 184 4.80 5.99 -2.52
N ASN A 185 3.95 6.52 -3.40
CA ASN A 185 3.69 7.94 -3.54
C ASN A 185 2.23 8.17 -3.92
N SER A 186 1.72 9.36 -3.60
CA SER A 186 0.49 9.86 -4.18
C SER A 186 0.74 11.25 -4.75
N GLU A 187 0.45 11.42 -6.03
CA GLU A 187 0.49 12.73 -6.66
C GLU A 187 -0.62 13.61 -6.11
N VAL A 188 -1.80 13.02 -5.86
CA VAL A 188 -3.03 13.73 -5.46
C VAL A 188 -3.14 14.05 -3.98
N GLY A 189 -2.17 13.66 -3.15
CA GLY A 189 -2.15 13.94 -1.72
C GLY A 189 -3.04 13.00 -0.89
N SER A 190 -3.26 11.77 -1.37
CA SER A 190 -3.96 10.74 -0.58
C SER A 190 -3.05 10.09 0.47
N LYS A 191 -1.73 10.08 0.22
CA LYS A 191 -0.68 9.48 1.06
C LYS A 191 0.61 10.28 0.96
N SER A 192 1.50 10.11 1.93
CA SER A 192 2.87 10.62 1.88
C SER A 192 3.73 9.86 0.86
N LEU A 193 4.91 10.40 0.55
CA LEU A 193 5.98 9.64 -0.10
C LEU A 193 6.68 8.78 0.95
N GLY A 194 6.97 7.51 0.67
CA GLY A 194 7.72 6.70 1.62
C GLY A 194 8.24 5.38 1.08
N ILE A 195 9.01 4.71 1.94
CA ILE A 195 9.59 3.39 1.71
C ILE A 195 9.61 2.61 3.03
N ALA A 196 9.48 1.30 2.95
CA ALA A 196 9.61 0.39 4.08
C ALA A 196 10.21 -0.96 3.64
N SER A 197 11.04 -1.56 4.51
CA SER A 197 11.62 -2.88 4.33
C SER A 197 10.76 -4.00 4.95
N PHE A 198 10.86 -5.23 4.46
CA PHE A 198 10.13 -6.39 4.97
C PHE A 198 10.85 -7.71 4.63
N TYR A 199 10.32 -8.83 5.13
CA TYR A 199 10.70 -10.18 4.72
C TYR A 199 9.54 -10.87 3.99
N LEU A 200 9.79 -11.45 2.82
CA LEU A 200 8.82 -12.22 2.03
C LEU A 200 9.06 -13.71 2.22
N ARG A 201 8.05 -14.50 2.57
CA ARG A 201 8.16 -15.97 2.52
C ARG A 201 7.94 -16.46 1.09
N GLY A 202 8.85 -17.28 0.58
CA GLY A 202 8.84 -17.73 -0.82
C GLY A 202 7.60 -18.53 -1.19
N VAL A 203 7.17 -19.46 -0.33
CA VAL A 203 6.10 -20.42 -0.70
C VAL A 203 4.69 -19.88 -0.74
N CYS A 204 4.46 -18.73 -0.14
CA CYS A 204 3.12 -18.17 -0.05
C CYS A 204 3.02 -16.80 -0.69
N GLN A 205 4.15 -16.19 -1.07
CA GLN A 205 4.24 -14.77 -1.38
C GLN A 205 3.52 -13.91 -0.32
N ASN A 206 3.37 -14.43 0.90
CA ASN A 206 2.71 -13.72 1.99
C ASN A 206 3.67 -12.61 2.40
N ARG A 207 3.21 -11.38 2.23
CA ARG A 207 3.91 -10.15 2.62
C ARG A 207 3.88 -10.03 4.15
N MET A 208 4.47 -11.01 4.83
CA MET A 208 4.51 -11.03 6.29
C MET A 208 5.40 -9.91 6.80
N LEU A 209 4.74 -8.88 7.32
CA LEU A 209 5.38 -7.78 8.02
C LEU A 209 5.79 -8.27 9.42
N TRP A 210 7.07 -8.57 9.59
CA TRP A 210 7.66 -8.91 10.88
C TRP A 210 7.73 -7.69 11.80
N GLY A 211 7.43 -7.92 13.08
CA GLY A 211 7.53 -6.96 14.17
C GLY A 211 8.96 -6.48 14.40
N GLN A 212 9.05 -5.26 14.91
CA GLN A 212 10.19 -4.35 14.93
C GLN A 212 11.39 -4.84 15.77
N GLU A 213 12.54 -5.02 15.11
CA GLU A 213 13.83 -4.56 15.66
C GLU A 213 14.62 -3.72 14.64
N ASN A 214 14.31 -3.74 13.33
CA ASN A 214 14.98 -2.96 12.29
C ASN A 214 14.04 -2.57 11.12
N PHE A 215 12.77 -2.27 11.40
CA PHE A 215 11.85 -1.79 10.36
C PHE A 215 12.11 -0.31 10.10
N GLU A 216 12.87 -0.02 9.04
CA GLU A 216 13.15 1.35 8.59
C GLU A 216 12.03 1.83 7.66
N GLN A 217 10.91 2.25 8.26
CA GLN A 217 9.92 3.04 7.52
C GLN A 217 10.40 4.48 7.46
N ILE A 218 10.68 4.93 6.24
CA ILE A 218 11.04 6.31 5.96
C ILE A 218 9.84 6.96 5.30
N THR A 219 9.29 7.98 5.95
CA THR A 219 8.21 8.82 5.40
C THR A 219 8.75 10.20 5.12
N ILE A 220 8.59 10.67 3.89
CA ILE A 220 9.09 11.96 3.42
C ILE A 220 7.91 12.84 3.04
N ARG A 221 7.87 14.04 3.61
CA ARG A 221 6.90 15.06 3.22
C ARG A 221 7.14 15.48 1.77
N HIS A 222 6.05 15.57 1.00
CA HIS A 222 6.02 16.15 -0.34
C HIS A 222 6.63 17.54 -0.36
N SER A 223 7.72 17.69 -1.11
CA SER A 223 8.43 18.95 -1.35
C SER A 223 9.23 18.84 -2.65
N LYS A 224 9.67 19.96 -3.23
CA LYS A 224 10.51 19.99 -4.45
C LYS A 224 11.72 19.05 -4.43
N PHE A 225 12.37 18.87 -3.27
CA PHE A 225 13.56 18.03 -3.14
C PHE A 225 13.29 16.66 -2.51
N ALA A 226 12.02 16.26 -2.39
CA ALA A 226 11.64 15.00 -1.77
C ALA A 226 12.25 13.77 -2.48
N PRO A 227 12.31 13.67 -3.82
CA PRO A 227 12.98 12.55 -4.50
C PRO A 227 14.48 12.46 -4.19
N SER A 228 15.17 13.60 -4.06
CA SER A 228 16.59 13.60 -3.72
C SER A 228 16.82 13.17 -2.26
N ARG A 229 15.99 13.66 -1.33
CA ARG A 229 16.01 13.19 0.07
C ARG A 229 15.64 11.72 0.19
N PHE A 230 14.72 11.24 -0.64
CA PHE A 230 14.37 9.82 -0.72
C PHE A 230 15.60 8.99 -1.02
N VAL A 231 16.34 9.30 -2.09
CA VAL A 231 17.57 8.56 -2.41
C VAL A 231 18.58 8.66 -1.26
N HIS A 232 18.80 9.86 -0.73
CA HIS A 232 19.80 10.08 0.32
C HIS A 232 19.50 9.32 1.62
N GLN A 233 18.23 9.16 1.98
CA GLN A 233 17.82 8.42 3.19
C GLN A 233 17.63 6.92 2.93
N ALA A 234 16.98 6.56 1.82
CA ALA A 234 16.62 5.18 1.50
C ALA A 234 17.81 4.34 1.03
N ALA A 235 18.77 4.90 0.30
CA ALA A 235 19.91 4.13 -0.19
C ALA A 235 20.78 3.53 0.94
N PRO A 236 21.25 4.30 1.96
CA PRO A 236 22.01 3.73 3.05
C PRO A 236 21.17 2.78 3.91
N ALA A 237 19.89 3.10 4.14
CA ALA A 237 18.92 2.26 4.85
C ALA A 237 18.79 0.87 4.21
N LEU A 238 18.49 0.82 2.91
CA LEU A 238 18.38 -0.43 2.16
C LEU A 238 19.71 -1.18 2.09
N ARG A 239 20.84 -0.47 1.97
CA ARG A 239 22.16 -1.12 1.98
C ARG A 239 22.46 -1.75 3.33
N ASN A 240 22.15 -1.08 4.42
CA ASN A 240 22.31 -1.62 5.77
C ASN A 240 21.40 -2.84 5.95
N PHE A 241 20.14 -2.75 5.53
CA PHE A 241 19.18 -3.86 5.60
C PHE A 241 19.62 -5.09 4.78
N ALA A 242 20.11 -4.88 3.56
CA ALA A 242 20.61 -5.95 2.70
C ALA A 242 21.80 -6.70 3.33
N ASN A 243 22.68 -5.98 4.04
CA ASN A 243 23.87 -6.55 4.68
C ASN A 243 23.65 -6.97 6.15
N ALA A 244 22.50 -6.67 6.73
CA ALA A 244 22.21 -6.98 8.13
C ALA A 244 22.07 -8.49 8.34
N SER A 245 22.57 -8.98 9.48
CA SER A 245 22.37 -10.37 9.91
C SER A 245 20.89 -10.69 10.04
N PRO A 246 20.41 -11.81 9.45
CA PRO A 246 19.02 -12.23 9.61
C PRO A 246 18.77 -12.96 10.94
N SER A 247 19.74 -13.02 11.87
CA SER A 247 19.66 -13.83 13.09
C SER A 247 18.49 -13.52 14.01
N SER A 248 18.14 -12.24 14.21
CA SER A 248 16.96 -11.85 15.00
C SER A 248 15.67 -12.33 14.32
N PHE A 249 15.57 -12.12 13.00
CA PHE A 249 14.45 -12.62 12.20
C PHE A 249 14.30 -14.15 12.25
N THR A 250 15.40 -14.90 12.04
CA THR A 250 15.35 -16.37 12.07
C THR A 250 14.99 -16.90 13.46
N SER A 251 15.54 -16.29 14.52
CA SER A 251 15.23 -16.64 15.91
C SER A 251 13.75 -16.39 16.23
N GLY A 252 13.22 -15.26 15.76
CA GLY A 252 11.80 -14.95 15.91
C GLY A 252 10.89 -15.94 15.18
N ILE A 253 11.20 -16.31 13.93
CA ILE A 253 10.43 -17.34 13.20
C ILE A 253 10.44 -18.65 13.97
N GLN A 254 11.60 -19.05 14.49
CA GLN A 254 11.73 -20.26 15.30
C GLN A 254 10.91 -20.16 16.60
N ALA A 255 10.89 -19.01 17.26
CA ALA A 255 10.07 -18.79 18.45
C ALA A 255 8.57 -18.90 18.13
N ALA A 256 8.11 -18.25 17.05
CA ALA A 256 6.72 -18.31 16.58
C ALA A 256 6.27 -19.74 16.24
N ARG A 257 7.18 -20.56 15.67
CA ARG A 257 6.93 -21.98 15.39
C ARG A 257 6.94 -22.87 16.64
N LYS A 258 7.57 -22.45 17.74
CA LYS A 258 7.57 -23.18 19.01
C LYS A 258 6.40 -22.77 19.92
N ALA A 259 5.83 -21.59 19.71
CA ALA A 259 4.74 -21.04 20.51
C ALA A 259 3.40 -21.72 20.17
N ILE A 260 3.13 -22.88 20.79
CA ILE A 260 1.86 -23.61 20.67
C ILE A 260 0.76 -22.86 21.43
N VAL A 261 -0.35 -22.56 20.75
CA VAL A 261 -1.50 -21.81 21.30
C VAL A 261 -2.85 -22.53 21.14
N ALA A 262 -2.89 -23.62 20.37
CA ALA A 262 -4.06 -24.49 20.25
C ALA A 262 -3.63 -25.93 19.94
N ARG A 263 -4.29 -26.93 20.53
CA ARG A 263 -4.01 -28.36 20.28
C ARG A 263 -5.22 -29.12 19.72
N ASP A 264 -6.42 -28.71 20.11
CA ASP A 264 -7.69 -29.28 19.64
C ASP A 264 -8.52 -28.24 18.84
N ASP A 265 -9.61 -28.70 18.24
CA ASP A 265 -10.44 -27.88 17.34
C ASP A 265 -11.14 -26.74 18.08
N ASP A 266 -11.62 -26.98 19.30
CA ASP A 266 -12.26 -25.96 20.13
C ASP A 266 -11.28 -24.84 20.50
N ALA A 267 -10.02 -25.19 20.83
CA ALA A 267 -8.96 -24.23 21.10
C ALA A 267 -8.61 -23.41 19.85
N ARG A 268 -8.57 -24.03 18.65
CA ARG A 268 -8.31 -23.34 17.38
C ARG A 268 -9.39 -22.30 17.07
N GLU A 269 -10.65 -22.71 17.19
CA GLU A 269 -11.77 -21.80 17.00
C GLU A 269 -11.74 -20.67 18.03
N SER A 270 -11.64 -21.00 19.32
CA SER A 270 -11.60 -20.03 20.40
C SER A 270 -10.47 -19.01 20.23
N PHE A 271 -9.28 -19.45 19.79
CA PHE A 271 -8.12 -18.60 19.57
C PHE A 271 -8.38 -17.51 18.53
N LEU A 272 -9.01 -17.85 17.41
CA LEU A 272 -9.36 -16.90 16.34
C LEU A 272 -10.59 -16.06 16.72
N ARG A 273 -11.63 -16.66 17.28
CA ARG A 273 -12.86 -15.95 17.66
C ARG A 273 -12.61 -14.85 18.69
N LYS A 274 -11.75 -15.09 19.69
CA LYS A 274 -11.31 -14.07 20.68
C LYS A 274 -10.56 -12.89 20.06
N ARG A 275 -10.06 -13.03 18.83
CA ARG A 275 -9.32 -12.01 18.08
C ARG A 275 -10.16 -11.34 16.99
N GLY A 276 -11.48 -11.51 17.05
CA GLY A 276 -12.42 -10.81 16.20
C GLY A 276 -12.57 -11.39 14.80
N PHE A 277 -12.17 -12.63 14.57
CA PHE A 277 -12.47 -13.34 13.32
C PHE A 277 -13.90 -13.88 13.34
N SER A 278 -14.61 -13.76 12.23
CA SER A 278 -15.94 -14.36 12.05
C SER A 278 -15.86 -15.90 12.02
N LYS A 279 -16.98 -16.60 12.20
CA LYS A 279 -17.02 -18.07 12.11
C LYS A 279 -16.59 -18.57 10.71
N PRO A 280 -17.05 -17.97 9.60
CA PRO A 280 -16.57 -18.35 8.27
C PRO A 280 -15.08 -18.10 8.06
N GLU A 281 -14.55 -16.98 8.53
CA GLU A 281 -13.11 -16.69 8.44
C GLU A 281 -12.28 -17.67 9.25
N THR A 282 -12.76 -18.03 10.46
CA THR A 282 -12.12 -19.01 11.34
C THR A 282 -11.98 -20.37 10.66
N ALA A 283 -13.08 -20.88 10.08
CA ALA A 283 -13.08 -22.14 9.34
C ALA A 283 -12.13 -22.07 8.13
N THR A 284 -12.19 -20.97 7.36
CA THR A 284 -11.33 -20.77 6.18
C THR A 284 -9.85 -20.75 6.54
N ILE A 285 -9.47 -20.07 7.63
CA ILE A 285 -8.08 -20.01 8.12
C ILE A 285 -7.58 -21.40 8.48
N ILE A 286 -8.34 -22.16 9.27
CA ILE A 286 -7.97 -23.51 9.72
C ILE A 286 -7.85 -24.46 8.53
N GLU A 287 -8.82 -24.44 7.61
CA GLU A 287 -8.83 -25.27 6.41
C GLU A 287 -7.68 -24.93 5.46
N THR A 288 -7.38 -23.64 5.29
CA THR A 288 -6.28 -23.18 4.44
C THR A 288 -4.94 -23.68 4.97
N VAL A 289 -4.71 -23.60 6.29
CA VAL A 289 -3.49 -24.14 6.92
C VAL A 289 -3.45 -25.66 6.77
N LEU A 290 -4.57 -26.36 6.97
CA LEU A 290 -4.63 -27.81 6.78
C LEU A 290 -4.24 -28.20 5.34
N ARG A 291 -4.72 -27.47 4.34
CA ARG A 291 -4.43 -27.72 2.93
C ARG A 291 -2.99 -27.39 2.56
N GLU A 292 -2.48 -26.23 2.98
CA GLU A 292 -1.16 -25.73 2.59
C GLU A 292 -0.02 -26.36 3.42
N GLU A 293 -0.22 -26.59 4.71
CA GLU A 293 0.80 -27.08 5.64
C GLU A 293 0.61 -28.57 6.01
N GLN A 294 -0.40 -29.24 5.46
CA GLN A 294 -0.73 -30.67 5.68
C GLN A 294 -1.01 -31.03 7.16
N ARG A 295 -1.35 -30.04 7.98
CA ARG A 295 -1.76 -30.20 9.38
C ARG A 295 -2.59 -29.00 9.83
N LYS A 296 -3.45 -29.18 10.84
CA LYS A 296 -4.21 -28.07 11.43
C LYS A 296 -3.27 -27.11 12.18
N PRO A 297 -3.62 -25.81 12.30
CA PRO A 297 -2.80 -24.83 12.99
C PRO A 297 -2.68 -25.14 14.48
N GLU A 298 -1.47 -25.06 15.02
CA GLU A 298 -1.21 -25.26 16.46
C GLU A 298 -0.42 -24.10 17.06
N THR A 299 0.46 -23.50 16.26
CA THR A 299 1.43 -22.50 16.69
C THR A 299 1.03 -21.11 16.22
N ILE A 300 1.58 -20.06 16.86
CA ILE A 300 1.42 -18.68 16.39
C ILE A 300 1.76 -18.57 14.90
N TYR A 301 2.85 -19.20 14.49
CA TYR A 301 3.28 -19.20 13.10
C TYR A 301 2.21 -19.74 12.14
N ASP A 302 1.56 -20.85 12.50
CA ASP A 302 0.53 -21.47 11.67
C ASP A 302 -0.70 -20.57 11.50
N PHE A 303 -1.17 -19.96 12.59
CA PHE A 303 -2.29 -19.03 12.54
C PHE A 303 -1.95 -17.80 11.69
N VAL A 304 -0.72 -17.31 11.78
CA VAL A 304 -0.27 -16.18 10.96
C VAL A 304 -0.22 -16.54 9.47
N GLN A 305 0.24 -17.74 9.11
CA GLN A 305 0.15 -18.23 7.73
C GLN A 305 -1.30 -18.28 7.24
N GLY A 306 -2.21 -18.85 8.03
CA GLY A 306 -3.61 -18.95 7.64
C GLY A 306 -4.32 -17.60 7.50
N ILE A 307 -4.05 -16.64 8.40
CA ILE A 307 -4.62 -15.28 8.33
C ILE A 307 -4.10 -14.54 7.11
N THR A 308 -2.79 -14.61 6.84
CA THR A 308 -2.20 -13.94 5.68
C THR A 308 -2.62 -14.59 4.37
N ALA A 309 -2.80 -15.92 4.37
CA ALA A 309 -3.37 -16.65 3.24
C ALA A 309 -4.80 -16.19 2.92
N LEU A 310 -5.65 -16.03 3.94
CA LEU A 310 -7.00 -15.46 3.80
C LEU A 310 -6.95 -14.01 3.27
N ALA A 311 -6.00 -13.19 3.76
CA ALA A 311 -5.88 -11.80 3.33
C ALA A 311 -5.62 -11.66 1.82
N ARG A 312 -4.86 -12.58 1.20
CA ARG A 312 -4.62 -12.62 -0.26
C ARG A 312 -5.90 -12.72 -1.08
N THR A 313 -6.94 -13.36 -0.54
CA THR A 313 -8.23 -13.55 -1.24
C THR A 313 -9.13 -12.31 -1.24
N LYS A 314 -8.77 -11.27 -0.50
CA LYS A 314 -9.62 -10.08 -0.34
C LYS A 314 -9.31 -9.07 -1.45
N ALA A 315 -10.34 -8.72 -2.22
CA ALA A 315 -10.25 -7.67 -3.23
C ALA A 315 -10.18 -6.26 -2.60
N ASN A 316 -10.80 -6.06 -1.43
CA ASN A 316 -10.81 -4.77 -0.74
C ASN A 316 -9.54 -4.59 0.09
N GLN A 317 -8.76 -3.55 -0.24
CA GLN A 317 -7.47 -3.27 0.40
C GLN A 317 -7.59 -3.02 1.91
N ASP A 318 -8.62 -2.31 2.37
CA ASP A 318 -8.80 -2.03 3.81
C ASP A 318 -9.04 -3.31 4.63
N VAL A 319 -9.86 -4.23 4.10
CA VAL A 319 -10.11 -5.54 4.73
C VAL A 319 -8.85 -6.38 4.76
N ARG A 320 -8.06 -6.34 3.67
CA ARG A 320 -6.76 -7.01 3.61
C ARG A 320 -5.81 -6.47 4.68
N LEU A 321 -5.72 -5.14 4.83
CA LEU A 321 -4.85 -4.49 5.82
C LEU A 321 -5.27 -4.80 7.27
N ASP A 322 -6.57 -4.91 7.57
CA ASP A 322 -7.04 -5.33 8.89
C ASP A 322 -6.58 -6.76 9.24
N LEU A 323 -6.71 -7.70 8.29
CA LEU A 323 -6.25 -9.08 8.46
C LEU A 323 -4.72 -9.15 8.62
N GLU A 324 -3.96 -8.46 7.77
CA GLU A 324 -2.50 -8.36 7.88
C GLU A 324 -2.08 -7.72 9.21
N GLY A 325 -2.81 -6.71 9.70
CA GLY A 325 -2.59 -6.09 11.00
C GLY A 325 -2.84 -7.04 12.19
N LYS A 326 -3.88 -7.88 12.12
CA LYS A 326 -4.13 -8.94 13.12
C LYS A 326 -3.02 -10.00 13.12
N ALA A 327 -2.57 -10.42 11.95
CA ALA A 327 -1.45 -11.36 11.82
C ALA A 327 -0.15 -10.78 12.39
N ARG A 328 0.13 -9.50 12.13
CA ARG A 328 1.28 -8.78 12.69
C ARG A 328 1.28 -8.78 14.21
N LYS A 329 0.14 -8.45 14.84
CA LYS A 329 0.01 -8.47 16.32
C LYS A 329 0.28 -9.83 16.93
N LEU A 330 -0.05 -10.92 16.23
CA LEU A 330 0.26 -12.28 16.70
C LEU A 330 1.77 -12.54 16.70
N MET A 331 2.47 -12.11 15.66
CA MET A 331 3.92 -12.27 15.57
C MET A 331 4.65 -11.42 16.61
N GLU A 332 4.22 -10.17 16.82
CA GLU A 332 4.77 -9.27 17.85
C GLU A 332 4.61 -9.81 19.27
N ALA A 333 3.66 -10.70 19.53
CA ALA A 333 3.45 -11.28 20.86
C ALA A 333 4.44 -12.41 21.23
N VAL A 334 5.29 -12.85 20.30
CA VAL A 334 6.27 -13.92 20.52
C VAL A 334 7.72 -13.40 20.58
N GLY A 335 7.93 -12.14 20.16
CA GLY A 335 9.22 -11.45 20.14
C GLY A 335 9.44 -10.59 21.36
#